data_AF-A0A0S4KSM8-F1
#
_entry.id   AF-A0A0S4KSM8-F1
#
_cell.length_a   1.000
_cell.length_b   1.000
_cell.length_c   1.000
_cell.angle_alpha   90.00
_cell.angle_beta   90.00
_cell.angle_gamma   90.00
#
_symmetry.space_group_name_H-M   'P 1'
#
loop_
_entity.id
_entity.type
_entity.pdbx_description
1 polymer ?
#
loop_
_entity_poly.entity_id
_entity_poly.type
_entity_poly.pdbx_seq_one_letter_code
_entity_poly.pdbx_strand_id
1 'polypeptide(L)' 'MDRVNPEIEKLFRAKKLRRVRLAALPFHEKVRAVVQMQQMAAPVLRARGKQVRVWDLPPSDM' A
#
# COMPACT_ATOMS: atom_id res chain seq x y z
N MET A 1 0.21 -13.29 -29.89
CA MET A 1 0.02 -13.01 -28.46
C MET A 1 0.38 -14.27 -27.71
N ASP A 2 1.50 -14.27 -26.99
CA ASP A 2 1.91 -15.41 -26.18
C ASP A 2 0.79 -15.78 -25.21
N ARG A 3 0.43 -17.06 -25.18
CA ARG A 3 -0.61 -17.58 -24.28
C ARG A 3 -0.05 -17.50 -22.86
N VAL A 4 -0.33 -16.40 -22.17
CA VAL A 4 -0.01 -16.21 -20.75
C VAL A 4 -0.66 -17.36 -19.98
N ASN A 5 0.12 -18.03 -19.14
CA ASN A 5 -0.37 -19.10 -18.26
C ASN A 5 -1.64 -18.61 -17.52
N PRO A 6 -2.77 -19.37 -17.54
CA PRO A 6 -4.00 -19.02 -16.84
C PRO A 6 -3.83 -18.62 -15.36
N GLU A 7 -2.85 -19.19 -14.66
CA GLU A 7 -2.53 -18.82 -13.27
C GLU A 7 -1.96 -17.40 -13.16
N ILE A 8 -1.09 -17.02 -14.10
CA ILE A 8 -0.51 -15.67 -14.16
C ILE A 8 -1.60 -14.66 -14.49
N GLU A 9 -2.50 -14.99 -15.41
CA GLU A 9 -3.67 -14.16 -15.75
C GLU A 9 -4.57 -13.93 -14.53
N LYS A 10 -4.80 -14.97 -13.71
CA LYS A 10 -5.56 -14.86 -12.46
C LYS A 10 -4.88 -13.89 -11.48
N LEU A 11 -3.56 -13.94 -11.34
CA LEU A 11 -2.80 -13.01 -10.49
C LEU A 11 -2.91 -11.57 -11.00
N PHE A 12 -2.81 -11.35 -12.31
CA PHE A 12 -2.96 -10.01 -12.88
C PHE A 12 -4.36 -9.43 -12.65
N ARG A 13 -5.41 -10.25 -12.81
CA ARG A 13 -6.80 -9.85 -12.52
C ARG A 13 -6.98 -9.47 -11.05
N ALA A 14 -6.49 -10.30 -10.12
CA ALA A 14 -6.55 -10.01 -8.69
C ALA A 14 -5.82 -8.70 -8.33
N LYS A 15 -4.63 -8.49 -8.90
CA LYS A 15 -3.86 -7.24 -8.73
C LYS A 15 -4.60 -6.02 -9.27
N LYS A 16 -5.22 -6.13 -10.45
CA LYS A 16 -6.03 -5.05 -11.05
C LYS A 16 -7.24 -4.71 -10.17
N LEU A 17 -7.98 -5.73 -9.72
CA LEU A 17 -9.14 -5.54 -8.85
C LEU A 17 -8.76 -4.87 -7.53
N ARG A 18 -7.65 -5.29 -6.91
CA ARG A 18 -7.12 -4.65 -5.70
C ARG A 18 -6.79 -3.17 -5.93
N ARG A 19 -6.16 -2.82 -7.06
CA ARG A 19 -5.85 -1.41 -7.40
C ARG A 19 -7.11 -0.57 -7.54
N VAL A 20 -8.14 -1.09 -8.21
CA VAL A 20 -9.42 -0.39 -8.36
C VAL A 20 -10.06 -0.14 -6.98
N ARG A 21 -10.09 -1.16 -6.11
CA ARG A 21 -10.61 -1.02 -4.74
C ARG A 21 -9.84 0.02 -3.92
N LEU A 22 -8.50 -0.01 -3.97
CA LEU A 22 -7.67 0.97 -3.27
C LEU A 22 -7.87 2.39 -3.81
N ALA A 23 -8.03 2.55 -5.13
CA ALA A 23 -8.31 3.83 -5.75
C ALA A 23 -9.69 4.39 -5.35
N ALA A 24 -10.66 3.52 -5.10
CA ALA A 24 -12.01 3.88 -4.66
C ALA A 24 -12.11 4.23 -3.17
N LEU A 25 -11.06 4.00 -2.36
CA LEU A 25 -11.11 4.31 -0.93
C LEU A 25 -11.33 5.81 -0.67
N PRO A 26 -12.05 6.16 0.42
CA PRO A 26 -12.09 7.52 0.93
C PRO A 26 -10.69 8.09 1.18
N PHE A 27 -10.56 9.41 1.12
CA PHE A 27 -9.28 10.09 1.31
C PHE A 27 -8.59 9.70 2.63
N HIS A 28 -9.33 9.68 3.73
CA HIS A 28 -8.78 9.33 5.05
C HIS A 28 -8.21 7.90 5.09
N GLU A 29 -8.89 6.93 4.49
CA GLU A 29 -8.41 5.55 4.39
C GLU A 29 -7.14 5.42 3.54
N LYS A 30 -7.04 6.20 2.46
CA LYS A 30 -5.81 6.26 1.65
C LYS A 30 -4.63 6.80 2.47
N VAL A 31 -4.87 7.85 3.27
CA VAL A 31 -3.84 8.39 4.17
C VAL A 31 -3.42 7.37 5.21
N ARG A 32 -4.36 6.65 5.85
CA ARG A 32 -4.05 5.54 6.79
C ARG A 32 -3.18 4.48 6.13
N ALA A 33 -3.50 4.07 4.91
CA ALA A 33 -2.71 3.09 4.17
C ALA A 33 -1.27 3.58 3.91
N VAL A 34 -1.08 4.86 3.55
CA VAL A 34 0.25 5.45 3.38
C VAL A 34 1.04 5.46 4.69
N VAL A 35 0.41 5.81 5.80
CA VAL A 35 1.06 5.80 7.12
C VAL A 35 1.47 4.39 7.55
N GLN A 36 0.61 3.39 7.32
CA GLN A 36 0.97 1.99 7.54
C GLN A 36 2.19 1.58 6.70
N MET A 37 2.25 2.01 5.44
CA MET A 37 3.42 1.76 4.58
C MET A 37 4.69 2.43 5.10
N GLN A 38 4.58 3.67 5.60
CA GLN A 38 5.70 4.37 6.22
C GLN A 38 6.19 3.66 7.49
N GLN A 39 5.28 3.14 8.32
CA GLN A 39 5.61 2.37 9.52
C GLN A 39 6.40 1.11 9.18
N MET A 40 5.98 0.37 8.16
CA MET A 40 6.69 -0.83 7.70
C MET A 40 8.06 -0.50 7.09
N ALA A 41 8.16 0.61 6.34
CA ALA A 41 9.40 1.02 5.70
C ALA A 41 10.41 1.64 6.67
N ALA A 42 9.94 2.31 7.73
CA ALA A 42 10.78 3.09 8.63
C ALA A 42 11.94 2.28 9.27
N PRO A 43 11.73 1.07 9.81
CA PRO A 43 12.83 0.26 10.36
C PRO A 43 13.91 -0.06 9.32
N VAL A 44 13.51 -0.42 8.10
CA VAL A 44 14.44 -0.75 7.00
C VAL A 44 15.26 0.47 6.60
N LEU A 45 14.62 1.64 6.52
CA LEU A 45 15.31 2.88 6.14
C LEU A 45 16.23 3.38 7.26
N ARG A 46 15.84 3.24 8.53
CA ARG A 46 16.69 3.57 9.69
C ARG A 46 17.92 2.67 9.77
N ALA A 47 17.75 1.36 9.53
CA ALA A 47 18.88 0.42 9.46
C ALA A 47 19.90 0.78 8.37
N ARG A 48 19.46 1.50 7.33
CA ARG A 48 20.32 2.05 6.26
C ARG A 48 20.89 3.43 6.59
N GLY A 49 20.80 3.89 7.84
CA GLY A 49 21.31 5.18 8.30
C GLY A 49 20.47 6.37 7.84
N LYS A 50 19.26 6.16 7.28
CA LYS A 50 18.38 7.27 6.90
C LYS A 50 17.56 7.74 8.09
N GLN A 51 17.55 9.05 8.33
CA GLN A 51 16.63 9.66 9.27
C GLN A 51 15.24 9.74 8.63
N VAL A 52 14.27 9.00 9.20
CA VAL A 52 12.90 8.94 8.71
C VAL A 52 11.90 9.06 9.85
N ARG A 53 10.86 9.87 9.62
CA ARG A 53 9.72 10.07 10.51
C ARG A 53 8.46 9.57 9.82
N VAL A 54 7.70 8.74 10.53
CA VAL A 54 6.35 8.33 10.14
C VAL A 54 5.40 9.48 10.44
N TRP A 55 4.42 9.73 9.58
CA TRP A 55 3.43 10.77 9.85
C TRP A 55 2.55 10.40 11.04
N ASP A 56 2.30 11.39 11.89
CA ASP A 56 1.35 11.27 12.99
C ASP A 56 -0.06 11.47 12.41
N LEU A 57 -0.97 10.55 12.71
CA LEU A 57 -2.39 10.73 12.39
C LEU A 57 -3.13 11.15 13.66
N PRO A 58 -4.08 12.10 13.55
CA PRO A 58 -4.94 12.41 14.68
C PRO A 58 -5.68 11.13 15.11
N PRO A 59 -6.06 11.03 16.39
CA PRO A 59 -6.93 9.97 16.86
C PRO A 59 -8.14 9.87 15.94
N SER A 60 -8.47 8.64 15.57
CA SER A 60 -9.65 8.36 14.78
C SER A 60 -10.88 8.62 15.66
N ASP A 61 -11.48 9.79 15.59
CA ASP A 61 -12.86 9.95 16.02
C ASP A 61 -13.69 8.96 15.18
N MET A 62 -14.28 7.98 15.87
CA MET A 62 -15.08 6.90 15.28
C MET A 62 -16.36 7.44 14.64
#